data_AF-A0A7Y4XX92-F1
#
_entry.id   AF-A0A7Y4XX92-F1
#
_cell.length_a   1.000
_cell.length_b   1.000
_cell.length_c   1.000
_cell.angle_alpha   90.00
_cell.angle_beta   90.00
_cell.angle_gamma   90.00
#
_symmetry.space_group_name_H-M   'P 1'
#
loop_
_entity.id
_entity.type
_entity.pdbx_description
1 polymer ?
#
loop_
_entity_poly.entity_id
_entity_poly.type
_entity_poly.pdbx_seq_one_letter_code
_entity_poly.pdbx_strand_id
1 'polypeptide(L)' 'MKKIILIASSILMFTLSSASMASMSYECWAYVGGHPDKMVHVTANSGSEAESLAWAKFKDLSIKVESVNCK' A
#
# COMPACT_ATOMS: atom_id res chain seq x y z
N MET A 1 -15.84 25.42 -51.00
CA MET A 1 -15.46 26.59 -50.19
C MET A 1 -15.71 26.28 -48.73
N LYS A 2 -14.68 26.51 -47.90
CA LYS A 2 -14.60 26.32 -46.44
C LYS A 2 -15.87 26.77 -45.70
N LYS A 3 -16.32 25.99 -44.70
CA LYS A 3 -16.61 26.46 -43.33
C LYS A 3 -16.36 25.33 -42.32
N ILE A 4 -15.25 25.46 -41.62
CA ILE A 4 -14.87 24.77 -40.39
C ILE A 4 -15.75 25.33 -39.28
N ILE A 5 -16.40 24.51 -38.45
CA ILE A 5 -16.59 24.81 -37.02
C ILE A 5 -16.50 23.50 -36.23
N LEU A 6 -15.32 23.30 -35.64
CA LEU A 6 -15.01 22.39 -34.53
C LEU A 6 -15.77 22.87 -33.28
N ILE A 7 -16.52 21.99 -32.60
CA ILE A 7 -16.97 22.28 -31.23
C ILE A 7 -16.90 21.02 -30.35
N ALA A 8 -15.95 21.08 -29.42
CA ALA A 8 -15.95 20.49 -28.09
C ALA A 8 -15.94 18.95 -27.96
N SER A 9 -14.79 18.35 -28.26
CA SER A 9 -14.30 17.24 -27.43
C SER A 9 -13.95 17.77 -26.05
N SER A 10 -14.92 17.72 -25.13
CA SER A 10 -14.72 17.96 -23.71
C SER A 10 -13.91 16.80 -23.12
N ILE A 11 -12.59 16.84 -23.34
CA ILE A 11 -11.63 15.95 -22.69
C ILE A 11 -11.63 16.35 -21.21
N LEU A 12 -12.39 15.61 -20.41
CA LEU A 12 -12.31 15.66 -18.96
C LEU A 12 -10.92 15.15 -18.57
N MET A 13 -9.94 16.05 -18.47
CA MET A 13 -8.64 15.73 -17.89
C MET A 13 -8.86 15.50 -16.40
N PHE A 14 -9.08 14.25 -16.03
CA PHE A 14 -8.84 13.77 -14.67
C PHE A 14 -7.34 13.87 -14.45
N THR A 15 -6.87 15.00 -13.96
CA THR A 15 -5.51 15.14 -13.46
C THR A 15 -5.37 14.21 -12.28
N LEU A 16 -4.84 13.00 -12.50
CA LEU A 16 -4.36 12.14 -11.43
C LEU A 16 -3.26 12.91 -10.71
N SER A 17 -3.63 13.56 -9.60
CA SER A 17 -2.69 14.04 -8.60
C SER A 17 -1.97 12.81 -8.06
N SER A 18 -0.83 12.48 -8.65
CA SER A 18 0.13 11.52 -8.10
C SER A 18 0.65 12.11 -6.80
N ALA A 19 -0.07 11.85 -5.70
CA ALA A 19 0.45 12.10 -4.37
C ALA A 19 1.73 11.26 -4.25
N SER A 20 2.87 11.96 -4.24
CA SER A 20 4.15 11.39 -3.86
C SER A 20 4.05 11.02 -2.38
N MET A 21 3.46 9.87 -2.09
CA MET A 21 3.36 9.35 -0.74
C MET A 21 4.77 8.94 -0.34
N ALA A 22 5.32 9.60 0.67
CA ALA A 22 6.64 9.25 1.17
C ALA A 22 6.57 7.85 1.80
N SER A 23 7.36 6.92 1.28
CA SER A 23 7.44 5.57 1.83
C SER A 23 8.20 5.60 3.16
N MET A 24 7.59 5.07 4.22
CA MET A 24 8.16 4.96 5.56
C MET A 24 8.55 3.52 5.86
N SER A 25 9.50 3.32 6.78
CA SER A 25 9.84 1.99 7.30
C SER A 25 9.02 1.70 8.54
N TYR A 26 8.33 0.57 8.54
CA TYR A 26 7.50 0.09 9.64
C TYR A 26 8.10 -1.16 10.28
N GLU A 27 7.94 -1.28 11.59
CA GLU A 27 8.29 -2.47 12.36
C GLU A 27 7.04 -3.30 12.62
N CYS A 28 6.95 -4.47 11.98
CA CYS A 28 5.77 -5.33 12.08
C CYS A 28 6.09 -6.59 12.87
N TRP A 29 5.31 -6.82 13.93
CA TRP A 29 5.40 -8.00 14.78
C TRP A 29 4.30 -9.00 14.46
N ALA A 30 4.70 -10.25 14.25
CA ALA A 30 3.87 -11.44 14.22
C ALA A 30 3.53 -11.86 15.64
N TYR A 31 2.25 -12.13 15.90
CA TYR A 31 1.78 -12.69 17.16
C TYR A 31 1.23 -14.10 16.97
N VAL A 32 1.61 -14.99 17.89
CA VAL A 32 1.18 -16.40 17.94
C VAL A 32 0.86 -16.74 19.40
N GLY A 33 -0.37 -17.20 19.67
CA GLY A 33 -0.82 -17.49 21.03
C GLY A 33 -0.88 -16.24 21.92
N GLY A 34 -1.09 -15.06 21.33
CA GLY A 34 -1.11 -13.77 22.05
C GLY A 34 0.27 -13.19 22.40
N HIS A 35 1.38 -13.83 22.01
CA HIS A 35 2.74 -13.35 22.26
C HIS A 35 3.45 -12.95 20.96
N PRO A 36 4.32 -11.93 20.99
CA PRO A 36 5.14 -11.57 19.84
C PRO A 36 6.17 -12.68 19.56
N ASP A 37 6.17 -13.20 18.34
CA ASP A 37 7.03 -14.31 17.90
C ASP A 37 8.17 -13.82 16.99
N LYS A 38 7.82 -13.09 15.92
CA LYS A 38 8.78 -12.64 14.90
C LYS A 38 8.56 -11.19 14.51
N MET A 39 9.63 -10.44 14.27
CA MET A 39 9.57 -9.09 13.73
C MET A 39 10.15 -9.02 12.32
N VAL A 40 9.52 -8.21 11.46
CA VAL A 40 10.01 -7.87 10.11
C VAL A 40 9.91 -6.37 9.87
N HIS A 41 10.86 -5.82 9.11
CA HIS A 41 10.75 -4.49 8.54
C HIS A 41 10.06 -4.53 7.17
N VAL A 42 9.14 -3.60 6.96
CA VAL A 42 8.50 -3.36 5.66
C VAL A 42 8.52 -1.87 5.35
N THR A 43 8.68 -1.55 4.07
CA THR A 43 8.58 -0.18 3.58
C THR A 43 7.23 -0.01 2.92
N ALA A 44 6.43 0.95 3.39
CA ALA A 44 5.06 1.17 2.93
C ALA A 44 4.69 2.66 3.00
N ASN A 45 3.60 3.04 2.35
CA ASN A 45 3.11 4.43 2.35
C ASN A 45 2.08 4.67 3.47
N SER A 46 1.60 3.61 4.13
CA SER A 46 0.65 3.66 5.23
C SER A 46 0.76 2.43 6.14
N GLY A 47 0.23 2.54 7.36
CA GLY A 47 0.19 1.40 8.29
C GLY A 47 -0.61 0.21 7.78
N SER A 48 -1.74 0.43 7.10
CA SER A 48 -2.56 -0.65 6.52
C SER A 48 -1.86 -1.38 5.37
N GLU A 49 -1.10 -0.64 4.55
CA GLU A 49 -0.25 -1.23 3.52
C GLU A 49 0.91 -2.03 4.15
N ALA A 50 1.54 -1.48 5.21
CA ALA A 50 2.59 -2.15 5.96
C ALA A 50 2.12 -3.50 6.53
N GLU A 51 0.94 -3.54 7.14
CA GLU A 51 0.35 -4.78 7.66
C GLU A 51 0.14 -5.80 6.55
N SER A 52 -0.42 -5.38 5.41
CA SER A 52 -0.66 -6.27 4.26
C SER A 52 0.64 -6.87 3.73
N LEU A 53 1.70 -6.06 3.61
CA LEU A 53 3.03 -6.51 3.19
C LEU A 53 3.69 -7.43 4.22
N ALA A 54 3.51 -7.14 5.52
CA ALA A 54 4.04 -7.97 6.59
C ALA A 54 3.35 -9.34 6.64
N TRP A 55 2.02 -9.41 6.46
CA TRP A 55 1.29 -10.67 6.32
C TRP A 55 1.84 -11.53 5.18
N ALA A 56 2.10 -10.93 4.02
CA ALA A 56 2.70 -11.64 2.89
C ALA A 56 4.10 -12.17 3.23
N LYS A 57 4.95 -11.35 3.87
CA LYS A 57 6.29 -11.80 4.31
C LYS A 57 6.23 -12.94 5.32
N PHE A 58 5.35 -12.88 6.31
CA PHE A 58 5.23 -13.96 7.30
C PHE A 58 4.73 -15.26 6.66
N LYS A 59 3.83 -15.16 5.69
CA LYS A 59 3.39 -16.31 4.89
C LYS A 59 4.53 -16.92 4.09
N ASP A 60 5.36 -16.11 3.44
CA ASP A 60 6.53 -16.58 2.68
C ASP A 60 7.57 -17.25 3.60
N LEU A 61 7.69 -16.76 4.84
CA LEU A 61 8.50 -17.39 5.88
C LEU A 61 7.87 -18.65 6.49
N SER A 62 6.70 -19.07 6.01
CA SER A 62 5.92 -20.21 6.53
C SER A 62 5.57 -20.09 8.02
N ILE A 63 5.45 -18.86 8.52
CA ILE A 63 5.06 -18.58 9.91
C ILE A 63 3.54 -18.48 9.97
N LYS A 64 2.91 -19.33 10.79
CA LYS A 64 1.47 -19.21 11.10
C LYS A 64 1.25 -18.10 12.11
N VAL A 65 0.95 -16.92 11.59
CA VAL A 65 0.55 -15.74 12.36
C VAL A 65 -0.94 -15.73 12.65
N GLU A 66 -1.32 -15.37 13.88
CA GLU A 66 -2.70 -15.12 14.28
C GLU A 66 -3.08 -13.66 14.09
N SER A 67 -2.13 -12.76 14.40
CA SER A 67 -2.28 -11.34 14.15
C SER A 67 -0.93 -10.69 13.84
N VAL A 68 -0.99 -9.53 13.19
CA VAL A 68 0.17 -8.70 12.86
C VAL A 68 -0.10 -7.30 13.39
N ASN A 69 0.90 -6.67 14.01
CA ASN A 69 0.83 -5.29 14.45
C ASN A 69 2.06 -4.53 13.95
N CYS A 70 1.84 -3.44 13.23
CA CYS A 70 2.91 -2.59 12.70
C CYS A 70 2.98 -1.26 13.45
N LYS A 71 4.21 -0.81 13.72
CA LYS A 71 4.51 0.49 14.34
C LYS A 71 5.39 1.34 13.43
#